data_AF-A0A1H2G6F0-F1
#
_entry.id   AF-A0A1H2G6F0-F1
#
_cell.length_a   1.000
_cell.length_b   1.000
_cell.length_c   1.000
_cell.angle_alpha   90.00
_cell.angle_beta   90.00
_cell.angle_gamma   90.00
#
_symmetry.space_group_name_H-M   'P 1'
#
loop_
_entity.id
_entity.type
_entity.pdbx_description
1 polymer ?
#
loop_
_entity_poly.entity_id
_entity_poly.type
_entity_poly.pdbx_seq_one_letter_code
_entity_poly.pdbx_strand_id
1 'polypeptide(L)'
;MQARSINIETIPPFTEALPWADTEEGVKTLYSFALSSTRTVPAGSIVRIFYVKPVPTEAPVRIMGSDEQREQAYTRSSGLPKDAKAIYGSPEVEAALKSAHTIVWPNIASFRASLDLINLIDLRVVYMAPGAKDYSDERLAMPEGLLLAEKEGFVTILAVVKGSSSQLAGLRAGDRIVAFNGKALSGETATLATFFTEYQRSSELKIGEQKPYRFRIQRGDAPAPVEFSLRPPPSLTGSLIDQ
;
A
#
# COMPACT_ATOMS: atom_id res chain seq x y z
N MET A 1 8.86 24.22 7.07
CA MET A 1 8.24 23.12 7.83
C MET A 1 8.81 21.82 7.30
N GLN A 2 9.61 21.09 8.09
CA GLN A 2 10.12 19.77 7.69
C GLN A 2 8.96 18.78 7.65
N ALA A 3 8.74 18.13 6.50
CA ALA A 3 7.85 16.98 6.41
C ALA A 3 8.42 15.90 7.34
N ARG A 4 7.73 15.61 8.45
CA ARG A 4 8.07 14.46 9.29
C ARG A 4 7.85 13.20 8.46
N SER A 5 8.94 12.54 8.10
CA SER A 5 8.89 11.21 7.51
C SER A 5 8.35 10.24 8.56
N ILE A 6 7.06 9.94 8.54
CA ILE A 6 6.43 8.93 9.40
C ILE A 6 6.76 7.54 8.82
N ASN A 7 7.79 6.88 9.35
CA ASN A 7 8.03 5.45 9.08
C ASN A 7 6.76 4.65 9.40
N ILE A 8 6.24 3.88 8.45
CA ILE A 8 5.07 3.02 8.69
C ILE A 8 5.53 1.77 9.44
N GLU A 9 5.44 1.75 10.77
CA GLU A 9 5.73 0.55 11.55
C GLU A 9 4.57 -0.44 11.51
N THR A 10 4.86 -1.73 11.38
CA THR A 10 3.86 -2.83 11.35
C THR A 10 4.15 -3.89 12.41
N ILE A 11 3.12 -4.63 12.81
CA ILE A 11 3.19 -5.74 13.76
C ILE A 11 2.57 -6.98 13.12
N PRO A 12 3.35 -8.07 12.88
CA PRO A 12 4.81 -8.12 12.94
C PRO A 12 5.46 -7.15 11.92
N PRO A 13 6.79 -6.93 12.00
CA PRO A 13 7.49 -6.11 11.02
C PRO A 13 7.18 -6.51 9.58
N PHE A 14 7.07 -5.52 8.69
CA PHE A 14 6.63 -5.69 7.30
C PHE A 14 7.45 -6.75 6.56
N THR A 15 8.77 -6.75 6.78
CA THR A 15 9.72 -7.67 6.17
C THR A 15 9.53 -9.13 6.60
N GLU A 16 8.95 -9.36 7.77
CA GLU A 16 8.62 -10.68 8.31
C GLU A 16 7.20 -11.12 7.92
N ALA A 17 6.26 -10.18 7.82
CA ALA A 17 4.85 -10.43 7.57
C ALA A 17 4.58 -10.96 6.15
N LEU A 18 5.43 -10.62 5.20
CA LEU A 18 5.19 -10.87 3.80
C LEU A 18 5.40 -12.35 3.41
N PRO A 19 4.56 -12.88 2.51
CA PRO A 19 4.50 -14.31 2.22
C PRO A 19 5.49 -14.70 1.12
N TRP A 20 6.78 -14.74 1.43
CA TRP A 20 7.84 -14.97 0.44
C TRP A 20 8.37 -16.42 0.43
N ALA A 21 8.89 -16.85 -0.72
CA ALA A 21 9.70 -18.06 -0.86
C ALA A 21 10.89 -17.84 -1.80
N ASP A 22 12.00 -18.51 -1.50
CA ASP A 22 13.17 -18.58 -2.36
C ASP A 22 12.92 -19.52 -3.55
N THR A 23 13.32 -19.07 -4.73
CA THR A 23 13.33 -19.87 -5.96
C THR A 23 14.58 -19.57 -6.78
N GLU A 24 14.89 -20.43 -7.75
CA GLU A 24 16.01 -20.20 -8.70
C GLU A 24 15.84 -18.88 -9.50
N GLU A 25 14.61 -18.39 -9.66
CA GLU A 25 14.27 -17.17 -10.40
C GLU A 25 14.23 -15.90 -9.50
N GLY A 26 14.54 -16.07 -8.21
CA GLY A 26 14.52 -15.03 -7.17
C GLY A 26 13.41 -15.25 -6.14
N VAL A 27 12.94 -14.16 -5.54
CA VAL A 27 11.92 -14.19 -4.46
C VAL A 27 10.52 -14.22 -5.06
N LYS A 28 9.72 -15.24 -4.72
CA LYS A 28 8.31 -15.37 -5.14
C LYS A 28 7.32 -15.16 -4.01
N THR A 29 6.11 -14.73 -4.34
CA THR A 29 4.96 -14.76 -3.43
C THR A 29 4.41 -16.17 -3.25
N LEU A 30 4.16 -16.57 -2.00
CA LEU A 30 3.44 -17.80 -1.65
C LEU A 30 1.92 -17.62 -1.77
N TYR A 31 1.42 -16.43 -1.46
CA TYR A 31 -0.01 -16.11 -1.43
C TYR A 31 -0.27 -14.80 -2.18
N SER A 32 -1.49 -14.66 -2.69
CA SER A 32 -1.95 -13.37 -3.20
C SER A 32 -2.04 -12.39 -2.03
N PHE A 33 -1.53 -11.17 -2.17
CA PHE A 33 -1.61 -10.16 -1.11
C PHE A 33 -2.00 -8.78 -1.65
N ALA A 34 -2.63 -7.98 -0.80
CA ALA A 34 -3.11 -6.65 -1.16
C ALA A 34 -2.00 -5.60 -1.10
N LEU A 35 -1.86 -4.82 -2.17
CA LEU A 35 -1.07 -3.59 -2.16
C LEU A 35 -1.92 -2.39 -1.78
N SER A 36 -3.16 -2.37 -2.30
CA SER A 36 -4.16 -1.34 -2.04
C SER A 36 -5.55 -1.98 -2.01
N SER A 37 -6.59 -1.15 -1.85
CA SER A 37 -7.97 -1.61 -2.00
C SER A 37 -8.36 -1.97 -3.43
N THR A 38 -7.52 -1.70 -4.43
CA THR A 38 -7.80 -1.93 -5.85
C THR A 38 -6.77 -2.82 -6.53
N ARG A 39 -5.63 -3.10 -5.87
CA ARG A 39 -4.49 -3.82 -6.43
C ARG A 39 -4.04 -4.94 -5.51
N THR A 40 -3.80 -6.09 -6.12
CA THR A 40 -3.24 -7.28 -5.47
C THR A 40 -2.01 -7.76 -6.23
N VAL A 41 -1.04 -8.32 -5.53
CA VAL A 41 0.03 -9.13 -6.12
C VAL A 41 -0.46 -10.58 -6.11
N PRO A 42 -0.59 -11.25 -7.28
CA PRO A 42 -0.99 -12.65 -7.34
C PRO A 42 0.03 -13.58 -6.66
N ALA A 43 -0.43 -14.73 -6.15
CA ALA A 43 0.45 -15.82 -5.74
C ALA A 43 1.37 -16.27 -6.90
N GLY A 44 2.61 -16.66 -6.59
CA GLY A 44 3.62 -17.05 -7.56
C GLY A 44 4.30 -15.90 -8.32
N SER A 45 3.96 -14.64 -8.01
CA SER A 45 4.61 -13.47 -8.62
C SER A 45 6.06 -13.38 -8.19
N ILE A 46 6.95 -12.99 -9.10
CA ILE A 46 8.36 -12.74 -8.80
C ILE A 46 8.52 -11.28 -8.41
N VAL A 47 9.05 -11.02 -7.21
CA VAL A 47 9.29 -9.67 -6.70
C VAL A 47 10.73 -9.24 -7.01
N ARG A 48 10.86 -8.07 -7.64
CA ARG A 48 12.15 -7.53 -8.09
C ARG A 48 12.72 -6.53 -7.13
N ILE A 49 11.92 -5.60 -6.62
CA ILE A 49 12.39 -4.58 -5.69
C ILE A 49 11.21 -3.99 -4.93
N PHE A 50 11.47 -3.51 -3.71
CA PHE A 50 10.69 -2.42 -3.17
C PHE A 50 11.55 -1.16 -3.12
N TYR A 51 10.94 -0.02 -3.39
CA TYR A 51 11.65 1.24 -3.40
C TYR A 51 10.71 2.38 -3.00
N VAL A 52 11.28 3.48 -2.55
CA VAL A 52 10.58 4.76 -2.46
C VAL A 52 10.91 5.52 -3.72
N LYS A 53 9.88 6.09 -4.37
CA LYS A 53 10.14 6.90 -5.57
C LYS A 53 11.07 8.06 -5.18
N PRO A 54 12.26 8.19 -5.80
CA PRO A 54 13.14 9.30 -5.47
C PRO A 54 12.42 10.61 -5.76
N VAL A 55 12.31 11.45 -4.75
CA VAL A 55 11.98 12.86 -4.95
C VAL A 55 13.29 13.52 -5.32
N PRO A 56 13.45 14.02 -6.54
CA PRO A 56 14.69 14.69 -6.90
C PRO A 56 14.90 15.86 -5.96
N THR A 57 16.03 15.84 -5.27
CA THR A 57 16.58 16.97 -4.54
C THR A 57 16.64 18.13 -5.52
N GLU A 58 16.12 19.30 -5.13
CA GLU A 58 16.04 20.52 -5.94
C GLU A 58 17.22 20.60 -6.92
N ALA A 59 16.94 20.45 -8.22
CA ALA A 59 17.90 20.82 -9.23
C ALA A 59 18.31 22.27 -8.95
N PRO A 60 19.61 22.63 -9.00
CA PRO A 60 20.00 24.01 -8.80
C PRO A 60 19.28 24.86 -9.85
N VAL A 61 18.26 25.59 -9.40
CA VAL A 61 17.61 26.61 -10.21
C VAL A 61 18.72 27.55 -10.61
N ARG A 62 19.11 27.55 -11.88
CA ARG A 62 19.92 28.62 -12.45
C ARG A 62 19.05 29.87 -12.40
N ILE A 63 19.13 30.62 -11.31
CA ILE A 63 18.51 31.94 -11.17
C ILE A 63 19.33 32.89 -12.06
N MET A 64 19.00 32.93 -13.34
CA MET A 64 19.24 34.09 -14.18
C MET A 64 17.90 34.78 -14.36
N GLY A 65 17.65 35.81 -13.54
CA GLY A 65 16.47 36.65 -13.62
C GLY A 65 16.38 37.57 -12.42
N SER A 66 16.44 38.87 -12.65
CA SER A 66 16.46 39.95 -11.66
C SER A 66 15.28 39.94 -10.70
N ASP A 67 15.52 40.41 -9.47
CA ASP A 67 14.60 40.40 -8.33
C ASP A 67 13.23 41.10 -8.57
N GLU A 68 13.06 41.86 -9.66
CA GLU A 68 11.81 42.56 -9.97
C GLU A 68 10.67 41.64 -10.45
N GLN A 69 10.95 40.41 -10.89
CA GLN A 69 9.90 39.48 -11.35
C GLN A 69 9.28 38.62 -10.23
N ARG A 70 9.82 38.68 -9.00
CA ARG A 70 9.39 37.83 -7.87
C ARG A 70 8.05 38.24 -7.27
N GLU A 71 7.66 39.51 -7.35
CA GLU A 71 6.46 40.00 -6.64
C GLU A 71 5.16 39.77 -7.40
N GLN A 72 5.20 39.50 -8.71
CA GLN A 72 3.97 39.29 -9.51
C GLN A 72 3.50 37.83 -9.57
N ALA A 73 4.29 36.87 -9.08
CA ALA A 73 3.98 35.43 -9.20
C ALA A 73 3.20 34.84 -8.02
N TYR A 74 2.98 35.60 -6.93
CA TYR A 74 2.33 35.08 -5.72
C TYR A 74 0.80 35.05 -5.74
N THR A 75 0.17 35.37 -6.87
CA THR A 75 -1.29 35.29 -6.99
C THR A 75 -1.68 34.34 -8.12
N ARG A 76 -2.33 33.22 -7.74
CA ARG A 76 -3.07 32.23 -8.56
C ARG A 76 -2.26 31.02 -9.08
N SER A 77 -2.26 29.93 -8.32
CA SER A 77 -2.85 28.64 -8.74
C SER A 77 -2.55 27.52 -7.73
N SER A 78 -3.61 26.96 -7.17
CA SER A 78 -3.65 25.66 -6.47
C SER A 78 -3.69 24.54 -7.52
N GLY A 79 -2.61 24.37 -8.25
CA GLY A 79 -2.40 23.25 -9.17
C GLY A 79 -1.01 22.68 -8.96
N LEU A 80 -0.87 21.35 -9.04
CA LEU A 80 0.43 20.69 -9.14
C LEU A 80 1.30 21.45 -10.17
N PRO A 81 2.57 21.77 -9.87
CA PRO A 81 3.45 22.44 -10.83
C PRO A 81 3.46 21.68 -12.15
N LYS A 82 3.37 22.40 -13.27
CA LYS A 82 3.47 21.86 -14.64
C LYS A 82 4.75 21.03 -14.85
N ASP A 83 5.71 21.17 -13.94
CA ASP A 83 7.04 20.59 -13.99
C ASP A 83 7.13 19.22 -13.28
N ALA A 84 6.08 18.74 -12.61
CA ALA A 84 6.07 17.40 -12.03
C ALA A 84 6.41 16.32 -13.08
N LYS A 85 5.92 16.47 -14.32
CA LYS A 85 6.24 15.56 -15.42
C LYS A 85 7.71 15.62 -15.86
N ALA A 86 8.33 16.80 -15.82
CA ALA A 86 9.74 17.01 -16.17
C ALA A 86 10.70 16.48 -15.09
N ILE A 87 10.25 16.52 -13.84
CA ILE A 87 10.98 16.13 -12.65
C ILE A 87 10.96 14.59 -12.48
N TYR A 88 9.84 13.93 -12.79
CA TYR A 88 9.70 12.47 -12.69
C TYR A 88 10.07 11.68 -13.96
N GLY A 89 10.39 12.36 -15.06
CA GLY A 89 10.88 11.78 -16.31
C GLY A 89 12.37 12.06 -16.56
N SER A 90 13.15 12.31 -15.50
CA SER A 90 14.58 12.53 -15.68
C SER A 90 15.27 11.22 -16.11
N PRO A 91 16.26 11.28 -17.02
CA PRO A 91 16.98 10.09 -17.48
C PRO A 91 17.62 9.28 -16.35
N GLU A 92 18.00 9.94 -15.25
CA GLU A 92 18.60 9.31 -14.07
C GLU A 92 17.57 8.50 -13.27
N VAL A 93 16.36 9.03 -13.07
CA VAL A 93 15.27 8.32 -12.41
C VAL A 93 14.80 7.15 -13.28
N GLU A 94 14.71 7.35 -14.61
CA GLU A 94 14.38 6.28 -15.55
C GLU A 94 15.46 5.19 -15.60
N ALA A 95 16.75 5.55 -15.59
CA ALA A 95 17.86 4.60 -15.55
C ALA A 95 17.89 3.81 -14.23
N ALA A 96 17.62 4.46 -13.11
CA ALA A 96 17.50 3.80 -11.82
C ALA A 96 16.33 2.80 -11.78
N LEU A 97 15.15 3.19 -12.29
CA LEU A 97 13.99 2.29 -12.40
C LEU A 97 14.24 1.13 -13.37
N LYS A 98 14.86 1.41 -14.52
CA LYS A 98 15.24 0.37 -15.50
C LYS A 98 16.23 -0.62 -14.89
N SER A 99 17.18 -0.14 -14.09
CA SER A 99 18.11 -1.00 -13.34
C SER A 99 17.41 -1.78 -12.23
N ALA A 100 16.39 -1.19 -11.59
CA ALA A 100 15.60 -1.86 -10.57
C ALA A 100 14.78 -3.05 -11.13
N HIS A 101 14.35 -2.96 -12.39
CA HIS A 101 13.61 -4.03 -13.08
C HIS A 101 14.48 -5.26 -13.40
N THR A 102 15.82 -5.13 -13.38
CA THR A 102 16.74 -6.24 -13.66
C THR A 102 17.32 -6.87 -12.39
N ILE A 103 16.98 -6.36 -11.21
CA ILE A 103 17.47 -6.91 -9.94
C ILE A 103 16.87 -8.29 -9.70
N VAL A 104 17.74 -9.28 -9.54
CA VAL A 104 17.40 -10.62 -9.07
C VAL A 104 18.04 -10.81 -7.72
N TRP A 105 17.21 -11.01 -6.69
CA TRP A 105 17.70 -11.28 -5.35
C TRP A 105 18.15 -12.74 -5.25
N PRO A 106 19.36 -13.01 -4.74
CA PRO A 106 19.88 -14.37 -4.65
C PRO A 106 19.16 -15.22 -3.60
N ASN A 107 18.54 -14.58 -2.61
CA ASN A 107 17.72 -15.22 -1.56
C ASN A 107 16.90 -14.16 -0.78
N ILE A 108 15.96 -14.65 0.02
CA ILE A 108 15.03 -13.89 0.85
C ILE A 108 15.75 -13.10 1.95
N ALA A 109 16.88 -13.58 2.47
CA ALA A 109 17.60 -12.90 3.52
C ALA A 109 18.24 -11.59 3.00
N SER A 110 18.88 -11.64 1.83
CA SER A 110 19.40 -10.45 1.14
C SER A 110 18.28 -9.49 0.77
N PHE A 111 17.13 -10.02 0.32
CA PHE A 111 15.96 -9.20 0.02
C PHE A 111 15.42 -8.48 1.26
N ARG A 112 15.23 -9.18 2.37
CA ARG A 112 14.77 -8.60 3.65
C ARG A 112 15.73 -7.53 4.16
N ALA A 113 17.04 -7.80 4.13
CA ALA A 113 18.04 -6.82 4.52
C ALA A 113 17.97 -5.53 3.68
N SER A 114 17.65 -5.65 2.38
CA SER A 114 17.43 -4.47 1.53
C SER A 114 16.19 -3.66 1.93
N LEU A 115 15.13 -4.34 2.38
CA LEU A 115 13.87 -3.70 2.79
C LEU A 115 14.01 -2.97 4.11
N ASP A 116 14.81 -3.48 5.04
CA ASP A 116 15.04 -2.85 6.34
C ASP A 116 15.72 -1.47 6.22
N LEU A 117 16.37 -1.19 5.08
CA LEU A 117 16.99 0.10 4.79
C LEU A 117 16.01 1.14 4.22
N ILE A 118 14.79 0.73 3.89
CA ILE A 118 13.82 1.55 3.16
C ILE A 118 12.81 2.15 4.13
N ASN A 119 12.61 3.46 4.05
CA ASN A 119 11.52 4.13 4.73
C ASN A 119 10.19 3.74 4.07
N LEU A 120 9.20 3.29 4.84
CA LEU A 120 7.95 2.76 4.31
C LEU A 120 6.96 3.86 3.81
N ILE A 121 7.41 5.09 3.64
CA ILE A 121 6.62 6.20 3.07
C ILE A 121 6.69 6.16 1.55
N ASP A 122 5.52 6.08 0.91
CA ASP A 122 5.40 5.93 -0.55
C ASP A 122 6.17 4.72 -1.10
N LEU A 123 6.18 3.63 -0.32
CA LEU A 123 6.78 2.38 -0.72
C LEU A 123 6.06 1.84 -1.96
N ARG A 124 6.83 1.47 -2.97
CA ARG A 124 6.38 0.85 -4.20
C ARG A 124 7.02 -0.52 -4.33
N VAL A 125 6.36 -1.41 -5.06
CA VAL A 125 6.85 -2.74 -5.38
C VAL A 125 6.88 -2.92 -6.88
N VAL A 126 7.98 -3.48 -7.37
CA VAL A 126 8.07 -4.00 -8.73
C VAL A 126 7.96 -5.51 -8.69
N TYR A 127 7.00 -6.06 -9.43
CA TYR A 127 6.80 -7.50 -9.53
C TYR A 127 6.38 -7.93 -10.92
N MET A 128 6.59 -9.21 -11.23
CA MET A 128 6.10 -9.86 -12.44
C MET A 128 5.10 -10.94 -12.04
N ALA A 129 3.85 -10.81 -12.50
CA ALA A 129 2.82 -11.80 -12.25
C ALA A 129 3.14 -13.12 -13.00
N PRO A 130 2.64 -14.28 -12.55
CA PRO A 130 2.83 -15.55 -13.25
C PRO A 130 2.41 -15.46 -14.72
N GLY A 131 3.33 -15.78 -15.63
CA GLY A 131 3.09 -15.75 -17.08
C GLY A 131 3.06 -14.36 -17.70
N ALA A 132 3.25 -13.28 -16.93
CA ALA A 132 3.35 -11.94 -17.47
C ALA A 132 4.66 -11.74 -18.24
N LYS A 133 4.61 -10.91 -19.29
CA LYS A 133 5.80 -10.50 -20.06
C LYS A 133 6.44 -9.22 -19.53
N ASP A 134 5.64 -8.40 -18.84
CA ASP A 134 6.02 -7.08 -18.34
C ASP A 134 5.92 -7.01 -16.82
N TYR A 135 6.63 -6.04 -16.25
CA TYR A 135 6.62 -5.75 -14.82
C TYR A 135 5.46 -4.81 -14.46
N SER A 136 4.94 -4.99 -13.26
CA SER A 136 4.02 -4.06 -12.60
C SER A 136 4.78 -3.25 -11.57
N ASP A 137 4.51 -1.95 -11.50
CA ASP A 137 5.04 -1.01 -10.51
C ASP A 137 3.87 -0.38 -9.76
N GLU A 138 3.69 -0.78 -8.51
CA GLU A 138 2.50 -0.46 -7.72
C GLU A 138 2.85 0.08 -6.34
N ARG A 139 2.05 1.04 -5.85
CA ARG A 139 2.21 1.62 -4.52
C ARG A 139 1.57 0.74 -3.45
N LEU A 140 2.27 0.59 -2.32
CA LEU A 140 1.73 0.00 -1.10
C LEU A 140 0.97 1.06 -0.29
N ALA A 141 -0.30 0.77 0.03
CA ALA A 141 -1.20 1.69 0.71
C ALA A 141 -1.86 1.12 1.99
N MET A 142 -1.86 -0.21 2.18
CA MET A 142 -2.41 -0.91 3.38
C MET A 142 -3.72 -0.30 3.93
N PRO A 143 -4.88 -0.54 3.27
CA PRO A 143 -6.17 0.01 3.69
C PRO A 143 -6.47 -0.28 5.17
N GLU A 144 -6.93 0.73 5.92
CA GLU A 144 -7.13 0.67 7.39
C GLU A 144 -5.89 0.26 8.19
N GLY A 145 -4.69 0.38 7.62
CA GLY A 145 -3.47 -0.11 8.23
C GLY A 145 -3.36 -1.63 8.23
N LEU A 146 -4.02 -2.33 7.30
CA LEU A 146 -4.00 -3.78 7.19
C LEU A 146 -3.16 -4.22 5.97
N LEU A 147 -2.23 -5.13 6.20
CA LEU A 147 -1.65 -5.96 5.14
C LEU A 147 -2.46 -7.27 5.08
N LEU A 148 -3.13 -7.49 3.95
CA LEU A 148 -4.07 -8.62 3.77
C LEU A 148 -3.56 -9.60 2.72
N ALA A 149 -3.83 -10.89 2.90
CA ALA A 149 -3.55 -11.93 1.91
C ALA A 149 -4.64 -12.99 1.82
N GLU A 150 -4.72 -13.66 0.67
CA GLU A 150 -5.52 -14.87 0.48
C GLU A 150 -4.68 -16.09 0.88
N LYS A 151 -4.85 -16.57 2.10
CA LYS A 151 -4.10 -17.70 2.65
C LYS A 151 -5.07 -18.82 3.03
N GLU A 152 -4.85 -20.02 2.50
CA GLU A 152 -5.60 -21.23 2.86
C GLU A 152 -7.13 -21.07 2.70
N GLY A 153 -7.59 -20.32 1.69
CA GLY A 153 -9.01 -20.06 1.48
C GLY A 153 -9.63 -19.05 2.46
N PHE A 154 -8.81 -18.18 3.06
CA PHE A 154 -9.26 -17.08 3.92
C PHE A 154 -8.56 -15.77 3.56
N VAL A 155 -9.30 -14.65 3.71
CA VAL A 155 -8.66 -13.33 3.80
C VAL A 155 -8.03 -13.22 5.19
N THR A 156 -6.70 -13.23 5.22
CA THR A 156 -5.90 -13.25 6.45
C THR A 156 -5.16 -11.94 6.63
N ILE A 157 -5.15 -11.43 7.85
CA ILE A 157 -4.33 -10.27 8.24
C ILE A 157 -2.89 -10.75 8.44
N LEU A 158 -1.98 -10.30 7.59
CA LEU A 158 -0.54 -10.62 7.70
C LEU A 158 0.17 -9.69 8.68
N ALA A 159 -0.19 -8.41 8.67
CA ALA A 159 0.36 -7.41 9.57
C ALA A 159 -0.64 -6.26 9.76
N VAL A 160 -0.46 -5.57 10.89
CA VAL A 160 -1.24 -4.38 11.24
C VAL A 160 -0.29 -3.21 11.49
N VAL A 161 -0.56 -2.07 10.88
CA VAL A 161 0.19 -0.83 11.11
C VAL A 161 0.00 -0.37 12.55
N LYS A 162 1.11 -0.07 13.23
CA LYS A 162 1.13 0.41 14.61
C LYS A 162 0.48 1.80 14.68
N GLY A 163 -0.39 1.99 15.65
CA GLY A 163 -1.21 3.20 15.83
C GLY A 163 -2.43 3.30 14.91
N SER A 164 -2.66 2.33 14.01
CA SER A 164 -3.80 2.38 13.08
C SER A 164 -5.15 2.15 13.79
N SER A 165 -6.24 2.56 13.11
CA SER A 165 -7.62 2.25 13.52
C SER A 165 -7.81 0.76 13.76
N SER A 166 -7.28 -0.08 12.87
CA SER A 166 -7.32 -1.53 12.99
C SER A 166 -6.62 -2.05 14.23
N GLN A 167 -5.40 -1.55 14.53
CA GLN A 167 -4.68 -1.98 15.74
C GLN A 167 -5.46 -1.58 17.00
N LEU A 168 -5.95 -0.34 17.05
CA LEU A 168 -6.68 0.20 18.20
C LEU A 168 -8.00 -0.53 18.45
N ALA A 169 -8.64 -1.03 17.39
CA ALA A 169 -9.81 -1.88 17.51
C ALA A 169 -9.47 -3.31 17.97
N GLY A 170 -8.20 -3.71 17.94
CA GLY A 170 -7.75 -5.02 18.40
C GLY A 170 -7.65 -6.09 17.31
N LEU A 171 -7.66 -5.70 16.04
CA LEU A 171 -7.26 -6.57 14.93
C LEU A 171 -5.76 -6.86 15.01
N ARG A 172 -5.37 -8.10 14.67
CA ARG A 172 -3.99 -8.59 14.83
C ARG A 172 -3.58 -9.45 13.64
N ALA A 173 -2.28 -9.59 13.44
CA ALA A 173 -1.75 -10.57 12.49
C ALA A 173 -2.20 -12.00 12.84
N GLY A 174 -2.46 -12.81 11.81
CA GLY A 174 -2.99 -14.17 11.92
C GLY A 174 -4.52 -14.24 12.01
N ASP A 175 -5.21 -13.12 12.22
CA ASP A 175 -6.67 -13.07 12.19
C ASP A 175 -7.21 -13.40 10.79
N ARG A 176 -8.23 -14.26 10.74
CA ARG A 176 -8.94 -14.60 9.49
C ARG A 176 -10.26 -13.84 9.44
N ILE A 177 -10.45 -13.04 8.40
CA ILE A 177 -11.68 -12.28 8.17
C ILE A 177 -12.73 -13.24 7.59
N VAL A 178 -13.74 -13.56 8.38
CA VAL A 178 -14.83 -14.48 7.99
C VAL A 178 -16.12 -13.77 7.60
N ALA A 179 -16.25 -12.47 7.92
CA ALA A 179 -17.27 -11.60 7.34
C ALA A 179 -16.85 -10.13 7.39
N PHE A 180 -17.36 -9.34 6.44
CA PHE A 180 -17.20 -7.90 6.41
C PHE A 180 -18.54 -7.23 6.11
N ASN A 181 -18.94 -6.26 6.94
CA ASN A 181 -20.22 -5.55 6.86
C ASN A 181 -21.45 -6.47 6.71
N GLY A 182 -21.41 -7.62 7.37
CA GLY A 182 -22.49 -8.62 7.34
C GLY A 182 -22.43 -9.58 6.15
N LYS A 183 -21.52 -9.37 5.19
CA LYS A 183 -21.27 -10.31 4.08
C LYS A 183 -20.25 -11.35 4.50
N ALA A 184 -20.62 -12.62 4.42
CA ALA A 184 -19.74 -13.74 4.72
C ALA A 184 -18.59 -13.86 3.71
N LEU A 185 -17.39 -14.10 4.22
CA LEU A 185 -16.13 -14.31 3.50
C LEU A 185 -15.53 -15.64 3.99
N SER A 186 -16.05 -16.76 3.52
CA SER A 186 -15.58 -18.09 3.91
C SER A 186 -15.65 -19.05 2.74
N GLY A 187 -14.65 -19.93 2.61
CA GLY A 187 -14.57 -20.86 1.48
C GLY A 187 -14.38 -20.11 0.15
N GLU A 188 -15.21 -20.40 -0.84
CA GLU A 188 -15.08 -19.84 -2.21
C GLU A 188 -15.24 -18.31 -2.27
N THR A 189 -15.91 -17.69 -1.30
CA THR A 189 -16.10 -16.22 -1.27
C THR A 189 -14.99 -15.48 -0.54
N ALA A 190 -14.04 -16.18 0.06
CA ALA A 190 -12.98 -15.61 0.88
C ALA A 190 -11.80 -15.10 0.04
N THR A 191 -12.10 -14.22 -0.91
CA THR A 191 -11.11 -13.56 -1.77
C THR A 191 -10.94 -12.09 -1.39
N LEU A 192 -9.74 -11.56 -1.58
CA LEU A 192 -9.42 -10.13 -1.51
C LEU A 192 -10.30 -9.33 -2.45
N ALA A 193 -10.61 -9.86 -3.65
CA ALA A 193 -11.52 -9.22 -4.58
C ALA A 193 -12.92 -9.02 -3.98
N THR A 194 -13.47 -10.05 -3.33
CA THR A 194 -14.79 -9.96 -2.68
C THR A 194 -14.76 -9.00 -1.49
N PHE A 195 -13.72 -9.09 -0.66
CA PHE A 195 -13.51 -8.17 0.47
C PHE A 195 -13.45 -6.72 -0.01
N PHE A 196 -12.61 -6.42 -1.00
CA PHE A 196 -12.39 -5.06 -1.47
C PHE A 196 -13.59 -4.48 -2.24
N THR A 197 -14.36 -5.31 -2.93
CA THR A 197 -15.63 -4.88 -3.53
C THR A 197 -16.57 -4.30 -2.47
N GLU A 198 -16.71 -4.98 -1.32
CA GLU A 198 -17.56 -4.49 -0.23
C GLU A 198 -16.92 -3.32 0.52
N TYR A 199 -15.60 -3.33 0.69
CA TYR A 199 -14.85 -2.22 1.27
C TYR A 199 -15.07 -0.93 0.48
N GLN A 200 -14.86 -0.95 -0.84
CA GLN A 200 -15.01 0.20 -1.72
C GLN A 200 -16.43 0.76 -1.67
N ARG A 201 -17.44 -0.11 -1.84
CA ARG A 201 -18.86 0.25 -1.72
C ARG A 201 -19.17 0.98 -0.41
N SER A 202 -18.56 0.54 0.69
CA SER A 202 -18.78 1.13 2.02
C SER A 202 -17.99 2.43 2.21
N SER A 203 -16.81 2.56 1.59
CA SER A 203 -15.95 3.75 1.69
C SER A 203 -16.43 4.93 0.85
N GLU A 204 -17.15 4.68 -0.23
CA GLU A 204 -17.66 5.71 -1.15
C GLU A 204 -18.92 6.42 -0.66
N LEU A 205 -19.50 5.97 0.47
CA LEU A 205 -20.64 6.63 1.09
C LEU A 205 -20.28 8.04 1.60
N LYS A 206 -21.27 8.94 1.63
CA LYS A 206 -21.12 10.32 2.13
C LYS A 206 -20.85 10.33 3.64
N ILE A 207 -20.20 11.40 4.13
CA ILE A 207 -19.77 11.58 5.54
C ILE A 207 -20.90 11.39 6.59
N GLY A 208 -22.17 11.48 6.23
CA GLY A 208 -23.32 11.20 7.13
C GLY A 208 -23.97 9.82 6.98
N GLU A 209 -23.62 9.07 5.94
CA GLU A 209 -24.22 7.77 5.59
C GLU A 209 -23.28 6.60 5.87
N GLN A 210 -22.00 6.91 6.08
CA GLN A 210 -20.95 5.95 6.41
C GLN A 210 -21.22 5.27 7.76
N LYS A 211 -21.54 3.99 7.70
CA LYS A 211 -21.63 3.13 8.89
C LYS A 211 -20.23 2.63 9.28
N PRO A 212 -19.99 2.33 10.56
CA PRO A 212 -18.76 1.66 10.99
C PRO A 212 -18.51 0.38 10.20
N TYR A 213 -17.26 0.16 9.78
CA TYR A 213 -16.85 -1.09 9.18
C TYR A 213 -16.89 -2.20 10.24
N ARG A 214 -17.64 -3.27 9.98
CA ARG A 214 -17.77 -4.42 10.88
C ARG A 214 -17.05 -5.62 10.33
N PHE A 215 -16.05 -6.08 11.07
CA PHE A 215 -15.27 -7.28 10.77
C PHE A 215 -15.70 -8.39 11.71
N ARG A 216 -16.03 -9.57 11.18
CA ARG A 216 -16.07 -10.80 11.97
C ARG A 216 -14.80 -11.57 11.72
N ILE A 217 -14.11 -11.91 12.80
CA ILE A 217 -12.77 -12.48 12.78
C ILE A 217 -12.77 -13.84 13.45
N GLN A 218 -12.26 -14.85 12.74
CA GLN A 218 -11.86 -16.13 13.33
C GLN A 218 -10.40 -16.01 13.78
N ARG A 219 -10.16 -16.10 15.10
CA ARG A 219 -8.83 -15.98 15.70
C ARG A 219 -8.33 -17.32 16.18
N GLY A 220 -7.35 -17.89 15.47
CA GLY A 220 -6.86 -19.24 15.74
C GLY A 220 -8.01 -20.25 15.86
N ASP A 221 -7.95 -21.09 16.88
CA ASP A 221 -8.95 -22.13 17.15
C ASP A 221 -10.06 -21.68 18.11
N ALA A 222 -10.26 -20.36 18.26
CA ALA A 222 -11.35 -19.85 19.08
C ALA A 222 -12.70 -20.43 18.65
N PRO A 223 -13.59 -20.79 19.58
CA PRO A 223 -14.81 -21.54 19.26
C PRO A 223 -15.84 -20.73 18.46
N ALA A 224 -15.73 -19.38 18.47
CA ALA A 224 -16.62 -18.51 17.73
C ALA A 224 -15.88 -17.26 17.21
N PRO A 225 -16.30 -16.71 16.05
CA PRO A 225 -15.78 -15.45 15.54
C PRO A 225 -16.09 -14.26 16.45
N VAL A 226 -15.15 -13.33 16.56
CA VAL A 226 -15.28 -12.06 17.30
C VAL A 226 -15.59 -10.91 16.35
N GLU A 227 -16.47 -10.00 16.75
CA GLU A 227 -16.81 -8.81 15.96
C GLU A 227 -15.97 -7.59 16.37
N PHE A 228 -15.45 -6.87 15.39
CA PHE A 228 -14.71 -5.62 15.54
C PHE A 228 -15.32 -4.52 14.69
N SER A 229 -15.30 -3.29 15.19
CA SER A 229 -15.89 -2.13 14.51
C SER A 229 -14.84 -1.03 14.31
N LEU A 230 -14.65 -0.59 13.07
CA LEU A 230 -13.80 0.55 12.73
C LEU A 230 -14.64 1.74 12.29
N ARG A 231 -14.20 2.95 12.65
CA ARG A 231 -14.76 4.15 12.03
C ARG A 231 -14.15 4.32 10.64
N PRO A 232 -14.95 4.52 9.60
CA PRO A 232 -14.44 4.77 8.26
C PRO A 232 -13.63 6.07 8.22
N PRO A 233 -12.65 6.16 7.31
CA PRO A 233 -11.91 7.39 7.11
C PRO A 233 -12.85 8.47 6.52
N PRO A 234 -12.66 9.75 6.87
CA PRO A 234 -13.48 10.83 6.34
C PRO A 234 -13.37 10.85 4.80
N SER A 235 -14.48 10.79 4.08
CA SER A 235 -14.46 10.84 2.62
C SER A 235 -14.16 12.27 2.12
N LEU A 236 -13.11 12.42 1.31
CA LEU A 236 -12.71 13.73 0.75
C LEU A 236 -13.76 14.32 -0.20
N THR A 237 -14.69 13.50 -0.69
CA THR A 237 -15.73 13.87 -1.65
C THR A 237 -16.80 14.80 -1.09
N GLY A 238 -16.86 15.01 0.24
CA GLY A 238 -17.85 15.87 0.89
C GLY A 238 -17.35 17.23 1.36
N SER A 239 -16.06 17.57 1.20
CA SER A 239 -15.47 18.70 1.93
C SER A 239 -15.02 19.90 1.08
N LEU A 240 -15.33 19.97 -0.22
CA LEU A 240 -14.79 21.02 -1.10
C LEU A 240 -15.79 21.70 -2.06
N ILE A 241 -17.10 21.44 -2.00
CA ILE A 241 -18.07 22.07 -2.92
C ILE A 241 -19.38 22.46 -2.21
N ASP A 242 -19.32 23.11 -1.05
CA ASP A 242 -20.47 23.84 -0.49
C ASP A 242 -19.96 24.99 0.39
N GLN A 243 -19.52 26.07 -0.25
CA GLN A 243 -19.49 27.43 0.31
C GLN A 243 -19.84 28.43 -0.78
#